data_AF-A0A5C8EJI4-F1
#
_entry.id   AF-A0A5C8EJI4-F1
#
_cell.length_a   1.000
_cell.length_b   1.000
_cell.length_c   1.000
_cell.angle_alpha   90.00
_cell.angle_beta   90.00
_cell.angle_gamma   90.00
#
_symmetry.space_group_name_H-M   'P 1'
#
loop_
_entity.id
_entity.type
_entity.pdbx_description
1 polymer ?
#
loop_
_entity_poly.entity_id
_entity_poly.type
_entity_poly.pdbx_seq_one_letter_code
_entity_poly.pdbx_strand_id
1 'polypeptide(L)'
;METLLILPISFLMDMFINNFKLDIFAYIKNLFDKINNILHEKVYKENKILEFIFGTLISIFIIVIVFLISFYLLKLFYRIHFIIGLIIELILFYNILETRKPLEFASIIFGTLQNNNFNKARNILKENLKIDTEDMDEETIIKRTIEYATITSAENSIYLLILFIIGGIPICFLYKTIYTLSKNEVAIDENKNKKLFEIFLVKLCFIINIILSLISFLFYAISSLFLQYRFRNSFAILKKDAKDSKSILECAVAGSLDIEIGGDYFKDGELFERENVGDYMEELNYKLIEKVNKILLLGNYISLSILIFIKLIFMLLSVIF
;
A
#
# COMPACT_ATOMS: atom_id res chain seq x y z
N MET A 1 14.31 4.16 -21.60
CA MET A 1 14.53 2.78 -22.11
C MET A 1 14.55 1.78 -20.96
N GLU A 2 15.43 1.94 -19.96
CA GLU A 2 15.55 1.04 -18.79
C GLU A 2 14.21 0.82 -18.06
N THR A 3 13.46 1.88 -17.76
CA THR A 3 12.15 1.81 -17.10
C THR A 3 11.16 0.88 -17.81
N LEU A 4 11.18 0.83 -19.14
CA LEU A 4 10.27 0.02 -19.96
C LEU A 4 10.64 -1.47 -19.94
N LEU A 5 11.88 -1.80 -19.57
CA LEU A 5 12.33 -3.17 -19.35
C LEU A 5 12.05 -3.59 -17.90
N ILE A 6 12.43 -2.74 -16.95
CA ILE A 6 12.37 -3.09 -15.53
C ILE A 6 10.93 -3.33 -15.06
N LEU A 7 10.00 -2.41 -15.38
CA LEU A 7 8.59 -2.49 -14.93
C LEU A 7 7.90 -3.83 -15.28
N PRO A 8 7.82 -4.25 -16.56
CA PRO A 8 7.13 -5.49 -16.89
C PRO A 8 7.88 -6.72 -16.36
N ILE A 9 9.22 -6.71 -16.38
CA ILE A 9 10.00 -7.86 -15.89
C ILE A 9 9.82 -8.01 -14.38
N SER A 10 9.95 -6.95 -13.59
CA SER A 10 9.78 -7.03 -12.14
C SER A 10 8.35 -7.42 -11.75
N PHE A 11 7.34 -6.94 -12.48
CA PHE A 11 5.94 -7.30 -12.24
C PHE A 11 5.69 -8.78 -12.52
N LEU A 12 6.20 -9.30 -13.64
CA LEU A 12 6.10 -10.73 -13.95
C LEU A 12 6.89 -11.58 -12.95
N MET A 13 8.08 -11.13 -12.56
CA MET A 13 8.86 -11.82 -11.53
C MET A 13 8.11 -11.87 -10.21
N ASP A 14 7.50 -10.77 -9.75
CA ASP A 14 6.70 -10.76 -8.51
C ASP A 14 5.47 -11.68 -8.58
N MET A 15 4.84 -11.79 -9.76
CA MET A 15 3.71 -12.68 -9.96
C MET A 15 4.11 -14.17 -9.97
N PHE A 16 5.24 -14.54 -10.57
CA PHE A 16 5.60 -15.95 -10.79
C PHE A 16 6.70 -16.50 -9.89
N ILE A 17 7.67 -15.68 -9.52
CA ILE A 17 8.83 -16.08 -8.73
C ILE A 17 8.51 -15.82 -7.26
N ASN A 18 8.33 -16.90 -6.51
CA ASN A 18 8.25 -16.82 -5.07
C ASN A 18 9.61 -17.21 -4.51
N ASN A 19 10.52 -16.25 -4.32
CA ASN A 19 11.70 -16.47 -3.48
C ASN A 19 12.39 -15.15 -3.10
N PHE A 20 12.57 -15.00 -1.78
CA PHE A 20 13.46 -14.07 -1.10
C PHE A 20 13.25 -12.58 -1.39
N LYS A 21 12.39 -11.94 -0.59
CA LYS A 21 12.33 -10.48 -0.47
C LYS A 21 13.06 -10.03 0.79
N LEU A 22 14.08 -9.20 0.61
CA LEU A 22 14.83 -8.65 1.73
C LEU A 22 14.20 -7.32 2.14
N ASP A 23 13.57 -7.30 3.32
CA ASP A 23 12.94 -6.08 3.83
C ASP A 23 13.97 -5.17 4.52
N ILE A 24 14.69 -4.39 3.71
CA ILE A 24 15.66 -3.40 4.19
C ILE A 24 14.96 -2.33 5.05
N PHE A 25 13.68 -2.05 4.79
CA PHE A 25 12.93 -1.01 5.49
C PHE A 25 12.59 -1.40 6.92
N ALA A 26 12.45 -2.69 7.22
CA ALA A 26 12.34 -3.19 8.59
C ALA A 26 13.57 -2.79 9.45
N TYR A 27 14.78 -2.85 8.89
CA TYR A 27 15.99 -2.40 9.59
C TYR A 27 16.00 -0.88 9.81
N ILE A 28 15.56 -0.11 8.82
CA ILE A 28 15.43 1.36 8.93
C ILE A 28 14.42 1.71 10.03
N LYS A 29 13.28 1.00 10.09
CA LYS A 29 12.26 1.17 11.13
C LYS A 29 12.80 0.87 12.52
N ASN A 30 13.47 -0.27 12.69
CA ASN A 30 14.07 -0.64 13.97
C ASN A 30 15.08 0.41 14.46
N LEU A 31 15.87 0.97 13.54
CA LEU A 31 16.82 2.03 13.85
C LEU A 31 16.11 3.34 14.24
N PHE A 32 15.04 3.71 13.52
CA PHE A 32 14.21 4.87 13.83
C PHE A 32 13.55 4.76 15.21
N ASP A 33 12.91 3.62 15.51
CA ASP A 33 12.28 3.37 16.81
C ASP A 33 13.31 3.35 17.95
N LYS A 34 14.52 2.81 17.71
CA LYS A 34 15.62 2.84 18.68
C LYS A 34 16.10 4.27 18.96
N ILE A 35 16.22 5.11 17.93
CA ILE A 35 16.59 6.52 18.10
C ILE A 35 15.51 7.25 18.89
N ASN A 36 14.23 7.03 18.56
CA ASN A 36 13.09 7.63 19.28
C ASN A 36 13.15 7.28 20.77
N ASN A 37 13.33 5.99 21.11
CA ASN A 37 13.40 5.56 22.52
C ASN A 37 14.58 6.22 23.26
N ILE A 38 15.75 6.31 22.65
CA ILE A 38 16.94 6.95 23.26
C ILE A 38 16.69 8.45 23.50
N LEU A 39 16.08 9.15 22.54
CA LEU A 39 15.81 10.59 22.67
C LEU A 39 14.69 10.88 23.66
N HIS A 40 13.69 10.02 23.72
CA HIS A 40 12.62 10.08 24.71
C HIS A 40 13.19 10.01 26.13
N GLU A 41 14.06 9.03 26.41
CA GLU A 41 14.69 8.89 27.74
C GLU A 41 15.65 10.03 28.09
N LYS A 42 16.48 10.48 27.13
CA LYS A 42 17.62 11.37 27.40
C LYS A 42 17.37 12.86 27.19
N VAL A 43 16.46 13.22 26.28
CA VAL A 43 16.37 14.61 25.79
C VAL A 43 15.07 15.27 26.19
N TYR A 44 13.93 14.75 25.73
CA TYR A 44 12.66 15.47 25.90
C TYR A 44 11.79 14.97 27.03
N LYS A 45 11.86 13.69 27.43
CA LYS A 45 10.94 13.07 28.41
C LYS A 45 9.47 13.39 28.04
N GLU A 46 8.89 14.44 28.62
CA GLU A 46 7.51 14.90 28.39
C GLU A 46 7.38 16.18 27.54
N ASN A 47 8.50 16.76 27.05
CA ASN A 47 8.45 17.98 26.24
C ASN A 47 8.01 17.70 24.80
N LYS A 48 6.71 17.87 24.56
CA LYS A 48 6.02 17.67 23.27
C LYS A 48 6.62 18.46 22.11
N ILE A 49 7.14 19.67 22.36
CA ILE A 49 7.71 20.53 21.30
C ILE A 49 9.03 19.93 20.82
N LEU A 50 9.88 19.50 21.74
CA LEU A 50 11.15 18.86 21.40
C LEU A 50 10.93 17.52 20.70
N GLU A 51 9.97 16.71 21.17
CA GLU A 51 9.60 15.46 20.51
C GLU A 51 9.22 15.69 19.03
N PHE A 52 8.39 16.70 18.76
CA PHE A 52 7.99 17.05 17.39
C PHE A 52 9.16 17.54 16.53
N ILE A 53 10.02 18.42 17.08
CA ILE A 53 11.17 18.97 16.34
C ILE A 53 12.17 17.86 15.99
N PHE A 54 12.57 17.05 16.97
CA PHE A 54 13.52 15.96 16.75
C PHE A 54 12.92 14.90 15.82
N GLY A 55 11.66 14.54 16.00
CA GLY A 55 10.95 13.62 15.10
C GLY A 55 10.96 14.10 13.66
N THR A 56 10.67 15.39 13.43
CA THR A 56 10.71 16.01 12.10
C THR A 56 12.12 15.99 11.50
N LEU A 57 13.13 16.44 12.25
CA LEU A 57 14.51 16.52 11.77
C LEU A 57 15.08 15.13 11.43
N ILE A 58 14.84 14.13 12.28
CA ILE A 58 15.32 12.77 12.08
C ILE A 58 14.61 12.11 10.90
N SER A 59 13.31 12.34 10.77
CA SER A 59 12.53 11.88 9.61
C SER A 59 13.11 12.44 8.30
N ILE A 60 13.31 13.76 8.22
CA ILE A 60 13.90 14.41 7.04
C ILE A 60 15.30 13.85 6.75
N PHE A 61 16.13 13.71 7.78
CA PHE A 61 17.49 13.19 7.64
C PHE A 61 17.51 11.78 7.06
N ILE A 62 16.69 10.87 7.59
CA ILE A 62 16.61 9.48 7.09
C ILE A 62 16.08 9.45 5.66
N ILE A 63 15.00 10.19 5.36
CA ILE A 63 14.43 10.27 4.01
C ILE A 63 15.48 10.74 3.00
N VAL A 64 16.19 11.83 3.30
CA VAL A 64 17.22 12.40 2.43
C VAL A 64 18.37 11.41 2.24
N ILE A 65 18.83 10.75 3.31
CA ILE A 65 19.91 9.76 3.21
C ILE A 65 19.51 8.57 2.35
N VAL A 66 18.32 8.00 2.56
CA VAL A 66 17.86 6.85 1.76
C VAL A 66 17.76 7.22 0.28
N PHE A 67 17.23 8.41 -0.02
CA PHE A 67 17.18 8.91 -1.38
C PHE A 67 18.58 9.10 -1.99
N LEU A 68 19.49 9.78 -1.29
CA LEU A 68 20.84 10.04 -1.80
C LEU A 68 21.64 8.74 -1.99
N ILE A 69 21.57 7.80 -1.04
CA ILE A 69 22.24 6.51 -1.14
C ILE A 69 21.73 5.75 -2.36
N SER A 70 20.41 5.57 -2.48
CA SER A 70 19.83 4.83 -3.61
C SER A 70 20.13 5.50 -4.95
N PHE A 71 20.08 6.83 -5.03
CA PHE A 71 20.41 7.61 -6.23
C PHE A 71 21.88 7.46 -6.65
N TYR A 72 22.82 7.72 -5.74
CA TYR A 72 24.25 7.65 -6.06
C TYR A 72 24.73 6.23 -6.29
N LEU A 73 24.18 5.24 -5.58
CA LEU A 73 24.50 3.84 -5.78
C LEU A 73 24.11 3.38 -7.19
N LEU A 74 22.88 3.69 -7.64
CA LEU A 74 22.44 3.36 -8.99
C LEU A 74 23.25 4.11 -10.05
N LYS A 75 23.48 5.41 -9.83
CA LYS A 75 24.32 6.21 -10.74
C LYS A 75 25.73 5.64 -10.89
N LEU A 76 26.31 5.12 -9.79
CA LEU A 76 27.60 4.45 -9.81
C LEU A 76 27.55 3.16 -10.65
N PHE A 77 26.55 2.30 -10.44
CA PHE A 77 26.44 1.04 -11.17
C PHE A 77 26.19 1.23 -12.67
N TYR A 78 25.34 2.18 -13.05
CA TYR A 78 25.15 2.55 -14.46
C TYR A 78 26.40 3.17 -15.09
N ARG A 79 27.23 3.87 -14.30
CA ARG A 79 28.52 4.39 -14.76
C ARG A 79 29.56 3.28 -14.96
N ILE A 80 29.53 2.21 -14.15
CA ILE A 80 30.43 1.06 -14.29
C ILE A 80 30.06 0.25 -15.54
N HIS A 81 28.80 -0.17 -15.65
CA HIS A 81 28.31 -0.91 -16.80
C HIS A 81 26.79 -0.88 -16.87
N PHE A 82 26.23 -0.58 -18.04
CA PHE A 82 24.78 -0.48 -18.26
C PHE A 82 24.01 -1.71 -17.76
N ILE A 83 24.46 -2.93 -18.13
CA ILE A 83 23.79 -4.18 -17.73
C ILE A 83 23.84 -4.38 -16.21
N ILE A 84 24.93 -3.98 -15.54
CA ILE A 84 25.04 -4.11 -14.08
C ILE A 84 24.04 -3.16 -13.40
N GLY A 85 23.97 -1.91 -13.85
CA GLY A 85 22.97 -0.95 -13.37
C GLY A 85 21.55 -1.48 -13.53
N LEU A 86 21.22 -2.00 -14.72
CA LEU A 86 19.90 -2.56 -15.02
C LEU A 86 19.54 -3.73 -14.09
N ILE A 87 20.44 -4.70 -13.92
CA ILE A 87 20.21 -5.86 -13.05
C ILE A 87 19.98 -5.42 -11.60
N ILE A 88 20.79 -4.48 -11.10
CA ILE A 88 20.67 -4.00 -9.72
C ILE A 88 19.37 -3.24 -9.52
N GLU A 89 19.00 -2.35 -10.43
CA GLU A 89 17.75 -1.62 -10.34
C GLU A 89 16.53 -2.55 -10.39
N LEU A 90 16.57 -3.57 -11.26
CA LEU A 90 15.55 -4.61 -11.36
C LEU A 90 15.41 -5.39 -10.06
N ILE A 91 16.53 -5.83 -9.47
CA ILE A 91 16.52 -6.55 -8.17
C ILE A 91 15.95 -5.66 -7.08
N LEU A 92 16.37 -4.39 -7.00
CA LEU A 92 15.87 -3.46 -6.00
C LEU A 92 14.37 -3.22 -6.16
N PHE A 93 13.85 -3.14 -7.38
CA PHE A 93 12.44 -2.88 -7.63
C PHE A 93 11.59 -4.11 -7.33
N TYR A 94 12.04 -5.28 -7.77
CA TYR A 94 11.41 -6.57 -7.47
C TYR A 94 11.30 -6.82 -5.96
N ASN A 95 12.29 -6.42 -5.16
CA ASN A 95 12.25 -6.60 -3.71
C ASN A 95 11.17 -5.76 -3.01
N ILE A 96 10.77 -4.62 -3.57
CA ILE A 96 9.79 -3.72 -2.93
C ILE A 96 8.38 -3.87 -3.47
N LEU A 97 8.22 -4.37 -4.69
CA LEU A 97 6.94 -4.63 -5.32
C LEU A 97 6.30 -5.86 -4.68
N GLU A 98 5.05 -5.78 -4.20
CA GLU A 98 4.30 -6.93 -3.65
C GLU A 98 2.87 -7.01 -4.19
N THR A 99 2.72 -7.17 -5.50
CA THR A 99 1.42 -7.29 -6.20
C THR A 99 0.71 -8.59 -5.83
N ARG A 100 1.44 -9.70 -5.77
CA ARG A 100 0.87 -11.03 -5.55
C ARG A 100 0.37 -11.25 -4.12
N LYS A 101 1.10 -10.74 -3.13
CA LYS A 101 0.91 -11.06 -1.71
C LYS A 101 -0.47 -10.68 -1.15
N PRO A 102 -1.04 -9.49 -1.44
CA PRO A 102 -2.42 -9.15 -1.07
C PRO A 102 -3.47 -10.09 -1.66
N LEU A 103 -3.28 -10.50 -2.92
CA LEU A 103 -4.20 -11.40 -3.63
C LEU A 103 -4.15 -12.82 -3.04
N GLU A 104 -2.95 -13.32 -2.72
CA GLU A 104 -2.77 -14.60 -2.06
C GLU A 104 -3.37 -14.62 -0.67
N PHE A 105 -3.12 -13.57 0.13
CA PHE A 105 -3.72 -13.42 1.44
C PHE A 105 -5.24 -13.56 1.39
N ALA A 106 -5.89 -12.81 0.49
CA ALA A 106 -7.34 -12.89 0.29
C ALA A 106 -7.78 -14.29 -0.19
N SER A 107 -7.02 -14.91 -1.10
CA SER A 107 -7.32 -16.25 -1.61
C SER A 107 -7.22 -17.33 -0.53
N ILE A 108 -6.26 -17.21 0.40
CA ILE A 108 -6.12 -18.12 1.53
C ILE A 108 -7.35 -18.00 2.45
N ILE A 109 -7.77 -16.77 2.79
CA ILE A 109 -8.96 -16.56 3.64
C ILE A 109 -10.23 -17.07 2.95
N PHE A 110 -10.39 -16.83 1.64
CA PHE A 110 -11.46 -17.41 0.85
C PHE A 110 -11.52 -18.93 1.03
N GLY A 111 -10.37 -19.63 0.88
CA GLY A 111 -10.29 -21.07 1.06
C GLY A 111 -10.59 -21.54 2.48
N THR A 112 -10.27 -20.74 3.51
CA THR A 112 -10.63 -21.09 4.90
C THR A 112 -12.11 -20.93 5.18
N LEU A 113 -12.74 -19.87 4.65
CA LEU A 113 -14.17 -19.63 4.78
C LEU A 113 -14.98 -20.68 4.01
N GLN A 114 -14.54 -21.04 2.80
CA GLN A 114 -15.17 -22.11 2.02
C GLN A 114 -15.20 -23.46 2.76
N ASN A 115 -14.22 -23.72 3.62
CA ASN A 115 -14.13 -24.92 4.44
C ASN A 115 -14.68 -24.74 5.87
N ASN A 116 -15.43 -23.66 6.14
CA ASN A 116 -15.99 -23.31 7.45
C ASN A 116 -14.96 -23.26 8.59
N ASN A 117 -13.71 -22.90 8.29
CA ASN A 117 -12.61 -22.85 9.27
C ASN A 117 -12.33 -21.40 9.70
N PHE A 118 -13.27 -20.82 10.44
CA PHE A 118 -13.22 -19.43 10.90
C PHE A 118 -12.03 -19.15 11.83
N ASN A 119 -11.64 -20.10 12.68
CA ASN A 119 -10.48 -19.95 13.57
C ASN A 119 -9.18 -19.74 12.79
N LYS A 120 -9.00 -20.46 11.68
CA LYS A 120 -7.84 -20.26 10.81
C LYS A 120 -7.87 -18.90 10.14
N ALA A 121 -9.04 -18.45 9.67
CA ALA A 121 -9.20 -17.10 9.10
C ALA A 121 -8.85 -16.00 10.12
N ARG A 122 -9.34 -16.10 11.35
CA ARG A 122 -9.06 -15.18 12.46
C ARG A 122 -7.56 -15.11 12.80
N ASN A 123 -6.87 -16.25 12.82
CA ASN A 123 -5.43 -16.29 13.06
C ASN A 123 -4.65 -15.58 11.94
N ILE A 124 -5.01 -15.85 10.67
CA ILE A 124 -4.38 -15.18 9.52
C ILE A 124 -4.62 -13.66 9.58
N LEU A 125 -5.84 -13.23 9.91
CA LEU A 125 -6.15 -11.81 10.10
C LEU A 125 -5.34 -11.20 11.24
N LYS A 126 -5.23 -11.88 12.39
CA LYS A 126 -4.47 -11.41 13.56
C LYS A 126 -3.00 -11.16 13.20
N GLU A 127 -2.39 -12.10 12.50
CA GLU A 127 -0.98 -12.00 12.07
C GLU A 127 -0.73 -10.85 11.10
N ASN A 128 -1.66 -10.59 10.17
CA ASN A 128 -1.45 -9.61 9.10
C ASN A 128 -1.94 -8.19 9.43
N LEU A 129 -3.07 -8.07 10.15
CA LEU A 129 -3.68 -6.79 10.52
C LEU A 129 -3.22 -6.30 11.90
N LYS A 130 -2.67 -7.18 12.74
CA LYS A 130 -2.26 -6.86 14.13
C LYS A 130 -3.39 -6.23 14.94
N ILE A 131 -4.57 -6.86 14.86
CA ILE A 131 -5.78 -6.51 15.61
C ILE A 131 -6.33 -7.74 16.32
N ASP A 132 -7.23 -7.52 17.26
CA ASP A 132 -7.92 -8.59 17.96
C ASP A 132 -8.97 -9.20 17.05
N THR A 133 -8.97 -10.52 16.91
CA THR A 133 -9.82 -11.24 15.95
C THR A 133 -10.71 -12.31 16.58
N GLU A 134 -10.63 -12.46 17.90
CA GLU A 134 -11.23 -13.58 18.66
C GLU A 134 -12.76 -13.61 18.52
N ASP A 135 -13.40 -12.44 18.49
CA ASP A 135 -14.86 -12.27 18.41
C ASP A 135 -15.37 -11.93 17.00
N MET A 136 -14.53 -11.99 15.97
CA MET A 136 -14.96 -11.64 14.61
C MET A 136 -15.92 -12.68 14.03
N ASP A 137 -17.12 -12.25 13.65
CA ASP A 137 -18.05 -13.05 12.86
C ASP A 137 -17.60 -13.19 11.39
N GLU A 138 -18.32 -14.00 10.61
CA GLU A 138 -17.98 -14.25 9.21
C GLU A 138 -18.01 -12.94 8.39
N GLU A 139 -19.00 -12.09 8.61
CA GLU A 139 -19.14 -10.82 7.91
C GLU A 139 -17.93 -9.90 8.17
N THR A 140 -17.50 -9.78 9.42
CA THR A 140 -16.32 -9.00 9.79
C THR A 140 -15.05 -9.57 9.17
N ILE A 141 -14.89 -10.90 9.15
CA ILE A 141 -13.75 -11.55 8.47
C ILE A 141 -13.72 -11.18 6.99
N ILE A 142 -14.87 -11.20 6.30
CA ILE A 142 -14.98 -10.84 4.89
C ILE A 142 -14.64 -9.36 4.68
N LYS A 143 -15.25 -8.44 5.45
CA LYS A 143 -14.99 -6.99 5.36
C LYS A 143 -13.51 -6.69 5.53
N ARG A 144 -12.87 -7.23 6.58
CA ARG A 144 -11.45 -7.01 6.88
C ARG A 144 -10.52 -7.59 5.82
N THR A 145 -10.89 -8.73 5.24
CA THR A 145 -10.13 -9.32 4.13
C THR A 145 -10.18 -8.43 2.90
N ILE A 146 -11.37 -7.94 2.53
CA ILE A 146 -11.57 -7.05 1.38
C ILE A 146 -10.84 -5.73 1.58
N GLU A 147 -11.00 -5.10 2.74
CA GLU A 147 -10.31 -3.86 3.13
C GLU A 147 -8.80 -4.02 2.99
N TYR A 148 -8.22 -5.01 3.66
CA TYR A 148 -6.79 -5.24 3.68
C TYR A 148 -6.25 -5.50 2.27
N ALA A 149 -6.89 -6.39 1.51
CA ALA A 149 -6.46 -6.72 0.15
C ALA A 149 -6.53 -5.50 -0.77
N THR A 150 -7.59 -4.70 -0.67
CA THR A 150 -7.81 -3.51 -1.51
C THR A 150 -6.75 -2.45 -1.27
N ILE A 151 -6.52 -2.10 0.00
CA ILE A 151 -5.56 -1.07 0.40
C ILE A 151 -4.14 -1.52 0.07
N THR A 152 -3.75 -2.72 0.52
CA THR A 152 -2.37 -3.19 0.36
C THR A 152 -2.02 -3.51 -1.08
N SER A 153 -2.97 -3.95 -1.92
CA SER A 153 -2.74 -4.11 -3.37
C SER A 153 -2.35 -2.80 -4.04
N ALA A 154 -2.99 -1.68 -3.68
CA ALA A 154 -2.65 -0.38 -4.25
C ALA A 154 -1.29 0.12 -3.73
N GLU A 155 -1.08 0.08 -2.41
CA GLU A 155 0.11 0.60 -1.75
C GLU A 155 1.38 -0.17 -2.11
N ASN A 156 1.29 -1.51 -2.24
CA ASN A 156 2.43 -2.36 -2.54
C ASN A 156 2.65 -2.61 -4.03
N SER A 157 1.72 -2.21 -4.90
CA SER A 157 1.88 -2.38 -6.35
C SER A 157 1.67 -1.07 -7.10
N ILE A 158 0.41 -0.63 -7.29
CA ILE A 158 0.08 0.50 -8.16
C ILE A 158 0.86 1.78 -7.78
N TYR A 159 0.97 2.08 -6.49
CA TYR A 159 1.69 3.25 -6.01
C TYR A 159 3.17 3.19 -6.40
N LEU A 160 3.80 2.03 -6.23
CA LEU A 160 5.20 1.83 -6.61
C LEU A 160 5.39 1.88 -8.12
N LEU A 161 4.46 1.35 -8.92
CA LEU A 161 4.51 1.47 -10.38
C LEU A 161 4.46 2.94 -10.84
N ILE A 162 3.57 3.74 -10.24
CA ILE A 162 3.46 5.18 -10.53
C ILE A 162 4.76 5.91 -10.15
N LEU A 163 5.25 5.70 -8.93
CA LEU A 163 6.45 6.37 -8.42
C LEU A 163 7.72 5.98 -9.18
N PHE A 164 7.81 4.72 -9.63
CA PHE A 164 8.92 4.23 -10.44
C PHE A 164 9.00 4.94 -11.79
N ILE A 165 7.86 5.27 -12.40
CA ILE A 165 7.85 6.07 -13.64
C ILE A 165 8.34 7.50 -13.42
N ILE A 166 7.98 8.09 -12.27
CA ILE A 166 8.30 9.48 -11.93
C ILE A 166 9.80 9.65 -11.67
N GLY A 167 10.44 8.73 -10.96
CA GLY A 167 11.88 8.85 -10.68
C GLY A 167 12.57 7.58 -10.21
N GLY A 168 12.09 6.42 -10.67
CA GLY A 168 12.74 5.13 -10.48
C GLY A 168 12.84 4.69 -9.02
N ILE A 169 13.83 3.85 -8.75
CA ILE A 169 14.11 3.33 -7.40
C ILE A 169 14.29 4.40 -6.34
N PRO A 170 15.02 5.52 -6.55
CA PRO A 170 15.23 6.49 -5.48
C PRO A 170 13.93 7.07 -4.92
N ILE A 171 12.96 7.37 -5.79
CA ILE A 171 11.64 7.85 -5.36
C ILE A 171 10.84 6.72 -4.69
N CYS A 172 10.89 5.50 -5.23
CA CYS A 172 10.20 4.36 -4.60
C CYS A 172 10.73 4.06 -3.19
N PHE A 173 12.05 4.13 -2.99
CA PHE A 173 12.70 3.90 -1.70
C PHE A 173 12.39 5.02 -0.71
N LEU A 174 12.37 6.27 -1.19
CA LEU A 174 11.91 7.42 -0.40
C LEU A 174 10.47 7.21 0.09
N TYR A 175 9.55 6.83 -0.82
CA TYR A 175 8.15 6.57 -0.46
C TYR A 175 8.02 5.39 0.52
N LYS A 176 8.66 4.25 0.24
CA LYS A 176 8.58 3.07 1.12
C LYS A 176 9.17 3.36 2.50
N THR A 177 10.16 4.23 2.59
CA THR A 177 10.69 4.71 3.88
C THR A 177 9.67 5.57 4.62
N ILE A 178 9.05 6.55 3.95
CA ILE A 178 7.99 7.39 4.55
C ILE A 178 6.84 6.51 5.04
N TYR A 179 6.34 5.62 4.19
CA TYR A 179 5.25 4.70 4.50
C TYR A 179 5.59 3.82 5.71
N THR A 180 6.74 3.15 5.69
CA THR A 180 7.17 2.25 6.77
C THR A 180 7.34 2.96 8.11
N LEU A 181 7.93 4.17 8.10
CA LEU A 181 8.18 4.95 9.32
C LEU A 181 6.92 5.67 9.85
N SER A 182 5.96 5.97 8.99
CA SER A 182 4.69 6.61 9.39
C SER A 182 3.78 5.70 10.22
N LYS A 183 4.03 4.38 10.22
CA LYS A 183 3.16 3.36 10.83
C LYS A 183 1.70 3.45 10.37
N ASN A 184 1.45 3.93 9.15
CA ASN A 184 0.15 3.83 8.49
C ASN A 184 -0.12 2.36 8.13
N GLU A 185 -0.44 1.53 9.12
CA GLU A 185 -0.95 0.18 8.89
C GLU A 185 -2.46 0.26 8.60
N VAL A 186 -3.01 -0.72 7.88
CA VAL A 186 -4.43 -0.79 7.48
C VAL A 186 -5.35 -0.53 8.69
N ALA A 187 -5.04 -1.16 9.83
CA ALA A 187 -5.80 -1.09 11.07
C ALA A 187 -5.34 -0.01 12.07
N ILE A 188 -4.64 1.03 11.64
CA ILE A 188 -4.36 2.18 12.51
C ILE A 188 -5.18 3.36 11.98
N ASP A 189 -6.13 3.80 12.80
CA ASP A 189 -6.84 5.05 12.60
C ASP A 189 -5.83 6.19 12.60
N GLU A 190 -5.92 7.05 11.58
CA GLU A 190 -4.96 8.12 11.42
C GLU A 190 -5.06 9.19 12.53
N ASN A 191 -6.11 9.14 13.35
CA ASN A 191 -6.44 10.18 14.32
C ASN A 191 -6.20 9.78 15.79
N LYS A 192 -5.90 8.52 16.11
CA LYS A 192 -5.77 8.04 17.50
C LYS A 192 -4.31 7.71 17.86
N ASN A 193 -3.82 8.31 18.95
CA ASN A 193 -2.53 8.03 19.61
C ASN A 193 -1.27 8.02 18.72
N LYS A 194 -1.12 9.02 17.85
CA LYS A 194 0.16 9.23 17.15
C LYS A 194 1.17 9.91 18.06
N LYS A 195 2.32 9.26 18.27
CA LYS A 195 3.48 9.88 18.93
C LYS A 195 3.84 11.15 18.18
N LEU A 196 4.09 12.26 18.89
CA LEU A 196 4.43 13.54 18.25
C LEU A 196 5.67 13.42 17.37
N PHE A 197 6.55 12.49 17.71
CA PHE A 197 7.75 12.15 16.95
C PHE A 197 7.46 11.72 15.49
N GLU A 198 6.31 11.09 15.24
CA GLU A 198 5.95 10.48 13.95
C GLU A 198 5.00 11.35 13.12
N ILE A 199 4.44 12.42 13.70
CA ILE A 199 3.38 13.23 13.09
C ILE A 199 3.78 13.80 11.73
N PHE A 200 5.03 14.22 11.56
CA PHE A 200 5.51 14.73 10.27
C PHE A 200 5.40 13.68 9.16
N LEU A 201 5.88 12.46 9.41
CA LEU A 201 5.83 11.35 8.45
C LEU A 201 4.42 10.94 8.14
N VAL A 202 3.56 10.88 9.16
CA VAL A 202 2.13 10.61 9.00
C VAL A 202 1.48 11.59 8.03
N LYS A 203 1.66 12.90 8.26
CA LYS A 203 1.05 13.92 7.42
C LYS A 203 1.60 13.89 6.00
N LEU A 204 2.91 13.69 5.87
CA LEU A 204 3.56 13.56 4.57
C LEU A 204 3.05 12.34 3.80
N CYS A 205 2.93 11.18 4.46
CA CYS A 205 2.41 9.95 3.88
C CYS A 205 0.95 10.12 3.44
N PHE A 206 0.11 10.74 4.27
CA PHE A 206 -1.28 11.02 3.95
C PHE A 206 -1.44 11.85 2.67
N ILE A 207 -0.67 12.93 2.53
CA ILE A 207 -0.70 13.80 1.34
C ILE A 207 -0.32 13.01 0.08
N ILE A 208 0.76 12.23 0.15
CA ILE A 208 1.22 11.41 -0.99
C ILE A 208 0.15 10.37 -1.35
N ASN A 209 -0.40 9.69 -0.34
CA ASN A 209 -1.37 8.60 -0.54
C ASN A 209 -2.71 9.09 -1.07
N ILE A 210 -3.17 10.32 -0.76
CA ILE A 210 -4.39 10.86 -1.38
C ILE A 210 -4.25 10.93 -2.91
N ILE A 211 -3.11 11.41 -3.41
CA ILE A 211 -2.90 11.55 -4.86
C ILE A 211 -2.81 10.15 -5.50
N LEU A 212 -2.04 9.26 -4.90
CA LEU A 212 -1.85 7.91 -5.43
C LEU A 212 -3.15 7.07 -5.35
N SER A 213 -3.93 7.21 -4.27
CA SER A 213 -5.22 6.51 -4.10
C SER A 213 -6.24 6.92 -5.15
N LEU A 214 -6.33 8.20 -5.52
CA LEU A 214 -7.25 8.64 -6.57
C LEU A 214 -6.92 8.00 -7.92
N ILE A 215 -5.64 7.89 -8.26
CA ILE A 215 -5.21 7.24 -9.50
C ILE A 215 -5.49 5.73 -9.44
N SER A 216 -5.19 5.08 -8.30
CA SER A 216 -5.49 3.66 -8.08
C SER A 216 -6.99 3.35 -8.10
N PHE A 217 -7.82 4.23 -7.54
CA PHE A 217 -9.28 4.13 -7.62
C PHE A 217 -9.73 4.07 -9.08
N LEU A 218 -9.17 4.90 -9.96
CA LEU A 218 -9.53 4.87 -11.39
C LEU A 218 -9.19 3.52 -12.02
N PHE A 219 -8.04 2.93 -11.72
CA PHE A 219 -7.68 1.61 -12.24
C PHE A 219 -8.62 0.50 -11.73
N TYR A 220 -9.00 0.54 -10.45
CA TYR A 220 -9.97 -0.41 -9.89
C TYR A 220 -11.39 -0.21 -10.45
N ALA A 221 -11.82 1.04 -10.63
CA ALA A 221 -13.10 1.32 -11.28
C ALA A 221 -13.08 0.83 -12.74
N ILE A 222 -12.07 1.17 -13.53
CA ILE A 222 -11.95 0.69 -14.92
C ILE A 222 -11.92 -0.85 -14.98
N SER A 223 -11.22 -1.49 -14.04
CA SER A 223 -11.25 -2.95 -13.89
C SER A 223 -12.67 -3.49 -13.69
N SER A 224 -13.47 -2.84 -12.86
CA SER A 224 -14.87 -3.23 -12.63
C SER A 224 -15.75 -3.06 -13.88
N LEU A 225 -15.47 -2.07 -14.73
CA LEU A 225 -16.12 -1.92 -16.04
C LEU A 225 -15.86 -3.15 -16.94
N PHE A 226 -14.60 -3.58 -17.04
CA PHE A 226 -14.23 -4.76 -17.85
C PHE A 226 -14.81 -6.07 -17.30
N LEU A 227 -14.99 -6.15 -15.98
CA LEU A 227 -15.62 -7.28 -15.30
C LEU A 227 -17.16 -7.21 -15.30
N GLN A 228 -17.76 -6.21 -15.94
CA GLN A 228 -19.21 -6.00 -16.01
C GLN A 228 -19.87 -5.78 -14.64
N TYR A 229 -19.14 -5.19 -13.71
CA TYR A 229 -19.63 -4.74 -12.41
C TYR A 229 -20.09 -3.27 -12.46
N ARG A 230 -20.49 -2.69 -11.32
CA ARG A 230 -21.14 -1.36 -11.27
C ARG A 230 -20.14 -0.20 -11.29
N PHE A 231 -19.42 -0.03 -12.42
CA PHE A 231 -18.47 1.07 -12.65
C PHE A 231 -18.99 2.45 -12.23
N ARG A 232 -20.21 2.81 -12.64
CA ARG A 232 -20.80 4.12 -12.34
C ARG A 232 -21.05 4.31 -10.84
N ASN A 233 -21.39 3.23 -10.14
CA ASN A 233 -21.67 3.30 -8.72
C ASN A 233 -20.39 3.51 -7.90
N SER A 234 -19.23 3.00 -8.34
CA SER A 234 -17.93 3.33 -7.74
C SER A 234 -17.70 4.84 -7.60
N PHE A 235 -18.07 5.64 -8.61
CA PHE A 235 -17.94 7.10 -8.56
C PHE A 235 -19.00 7.77 -7.68
N ALA A 236 -20.20 7.18 -7.58
CA ALA A 236 -21.23 7.66 -6.66
C ALA A 236 -20.78 7.48 -5.21
N ILE A 237 -20.24 6.30 -4.87
CA ILE A 237 -19.68 6.02 -3.54
C ILE A 237 -18.45 6.89 -3.27
N LEU A 238 -17.54 7.07 -4.24
CA LEU A 238 -16.40 7.99 -4.08
C LEU A 238 -16.86 9.40 -3.68
N LYS A 239 -17.91 9.93 -4.32
CA LYS A 239 -18.42 11.27 -3.97
C LYS A 239 -19.06 11.31 -2.58
N LYS A 240 -19.61 10.18 -2.10
CA LYS A 240 -20.34 10.06 -0.84
C LYS A 240 -19.39 9.86 0.35
N ASP A 241 -18.42 8.95 0.22
CA ASP A 241 -17.70 8.35 1.35
C ASP A 241 -16.18 8.55 1.33
N ALA A 242 -15.60 9.11 0.27
CA ALA A 242 -14.15 9.32 0.19
C ALA A 242 -13.67 10.43 1.13
N LYS A 243 -13.10 10.03 2.28
CA LYS A 243 -12.61 10.96 3.31
C LYS A 243 -11.09 10.98 3.43
N ASP A 244 -10.45 9.86 3.12
CA ASP A 244 -9.01 9.65 3.20
C ASP A 244 -8.51 8.73 2.06
N SER A 245 -7.20 8.49 2.02
CA SER A 245 -6.59 7.66 0.98
C SER A 245 -7.06 6.19 0.99
N LYS A 246 -7.44 5.65 2.15
CA LYS A 246 -7.88 4.25 2.30
C LYS A 246 -9.32 4.10 1.80
N SER A 247 -10.22 4.95 2.29
CA SER A 247 -11.62 5.03 1.87
C SER A 247 -11.76 5.31 0.37
N ILE A 248 -10.88 6.13 -0.23
CA ILE A 248 -10.84 6.32 -1.69
C ILE A 248 -10.69 4.97 -2.41
N LEU A 249 -9.77 4.10 -1.98
CA LEU A 249 -9.56 2.79 -2.62
C LEU A 249 -10.75 1.86 -2.39
N GLU A 250 -11.28 1.86 -1.18
CA GLU A 250 -12.45 1.08 -0.77
C GLU A 250 -13.69 1.46 -1.57
N CYS A 251 -13.92 2.75 -1.85
CA CYS A 251 -15.02 3.24 -2.66
C CYS A 251 -15.06 2.56 -4.04
N ALA A 252 -13.89 2.26 -4.64
CA ALA A 252 -13.82 1.57 -5.92
C ALA A 252 -14.47 0.19 -5.84
N VAL A 253 -14.11 -0.57 -4.82
CA VAL A 253 -14.57 -1.96 -4.62
C VAL A 253 -16.00 -1.99 -4.10
N ALA A 254 -16.29 -1.23 -3.05
CA ALA A 254 -17.58 -1.12 -2.41
C ALA A 254 -18.67 -0.71 -3.40
N GLY A 255 -18.43 0.35 -4.17
CA GLY A 255 -19.38 0.79 -5.20
C GLY A 255 -19.44 -0.13 -6.42
N SER A 256 -18.37 -0.86 -6.76
CA SER A 256 -18.41 -1.83 -7.87
C SER A 256 -19.31 -3.02 -7.58
N LEU A 257 -19.35 -3.46 -6.32
CA LEU A 257 -20.02 -4.67 -5.87
C LEU A 257 -21.27 -4.40 -5.01
N ASP A 258 -21.60 -3.12 -4.77
CA ASP A 258 -22.71 -2.69 -3.91
C ASP A 258 -22.69 -3.33 -2.52
N ILE A 259 -21.50 -3.30 -1.94
CA ILE A 259 -21.24 -3.78 -0.58
C ILE A 259 -20.85 -2.62 0.31
N GLU A 260 -20.97 -2.84 1.61
CA GLU A 260 -20.47 -1.95 2.64
C GLU A 260 -19.26 -2.61 3.32
N ILE A 261 -18.17 -1.87 3.44
CA ILE A 261 -16.94 -2.28 4.14
C ILE A 261 -16.57 -1.25 5.20
N GLY A 262 -15.67 -1.61 6.11
CA GLY A 262 -15.36 -0.82 7.30
C GLY A 262 -16.00 -1.41 8.56
N GLY A 263 -16.36 -0.53 9.50
CA GLY A 263 -16.88 -0.88 10.81
C GLY A 263 -15.80 -0.90 11.87
N ASP A 264 -16.19 -1.05 13.12
CA ASP A 264 -15.28 -0.95 14.26
C ASP A 264 -14.40 -2.20 14.41
N TYR A 265 -13.27 -2.04 15.09
CA TYR A 265 -12.39 -3.15 15.45
C TYR A 265 -11.72 -2.94 16.80
N PHE A 266 -11.22 -4.03 17.37
CA PHE A 266 -10.45 -4.00 18.60
C PHE A 266 -8.96 -4.19 18.31
N LYS A 267 -8.12 -3.45 19.02
CA LYS A 267 -6.67 -3.63 19.00
C LYS A 267 -6.11 -3.45 20.39
N ASP A 268 -5.39 -4.46 20.88
CA ASP A 268 -4.83 -4.49 22.23
C ASP A 268 -5.92 -4.23 23.30
N GLY A 269 -7.14 -4.70 23.06
CA GLY A 269 -8.32 -4.50 23.92
C GLY A 269 -9.00 -3.13 23.81
N GLU A 270 -8.51 -2.20 22.99
CA GLU A 270 -9.12 -0.89 22.77
C GLU A 270 -10.01 -0.88 21.52
N LEU A 271 -11.19 -0.25 21.62
CA LEU A 271 -12.09 -0.04 20.47
C LEU A 271 -11.56 1.08 19.56
N PHE A 272 -11.50 0.80 18.28
CA PHE A 272 -11.22 1.74 17.21
C PHE A 272 -12.46 1.88 16.32
N GLU A 273 -13.00 3.09 16.30
CA GLU A 273 -14.16 3.44 15.48
C GLU A 273 -13.70 3.73 14.06
N ARG A 274 -14.36 3.11 13.09
CA ARG A 274 -14.07 3.36 11.67
C ARG A 274 -15.36 3.43 10.89
N GLU A 275 -15.53 4.53 10.18
CA GLU A 275 -16.71 4.75 9.36
C GLU A 275 -16.81 3.73 8.24
N ASN A 276 -18.05 3.40 7.87
CA ASN A 276 -18.32 2.51 6.77
C ASN A 276 -18.18 3.23 5.42
N VAL A 277 -17.84 2.46 4.39
CA VAL A 277 -17.71 2.89 3.00
C VAL A 277 -18.58 1.99 2.13
N GLY A 278 -19.45 2.59 1.31
CA GLY A 278 -20.33 1.88 0.40
C GLY A 278 -21.79 1.87 0.84
N ASP A 279 -22.55 0.91 0.30
CA ASP A 279 -23.96 0.69 0.62
C ASP A 279 -24.21 -0.80 0.76
N TYR A 280 -24.90 -1.23 1.83
CA TYR A 280 -25.22 -2.64 2.06
C TYR A 280 -26.41 -3.08 1.18
N MET A 281 -26.14 -3.35 -0.10
CA MET A 281 -27.16 -3.76 -1.07
C MET A 281 -26.99 -5.22 -1.53
N GLU A 282 -25.82 -5.81 -1.34
CA GLU A 282 -25.51 -7.22 -1.55
C GLU A 282 -25.09 -7.86 -0.23
N GLU A 283 -25.64 -9.04 0.09
CA GLU A 283 -25.27 -9.80 1.29
C GLU A 283 -23.81 -10.23 1.24
N LEU A 284 -23.08 -9.98 2.33
CA LEU A 284 -21.66 -10.28 2.41
C LEU A 284 -21.42 -11.78 2.57
N ASN A 285 -20.95 -12.41 1.50
CA ASN A 285 -20.51 -13.80 1.50
C ASN A 285 -19.07 -13.92 1.00
N TYR A 286 -18.41 -15.03 1.35
CA TYR A 286 -17.00 -15.26 1.03
C TYR A 286 -16.69 -15.21 -0.48
N LYS A 287 -17.65 -15.42 -1.39
CA LYS A 287 -17.42 -15.33 -2.84
C LYS A 287 -17.10 -13.91 -3.30
N LEU A 288 -17.48 -12.89 -2.52
CA LEU A 288 -17.08 -11.51 -2.79
C LEU A 288 -15.56 -11.35 -2.76
N ILE A 289 -14.85 -12.07 -1.90
CA ILE A 289 -13.38 -12.03 -1.84
C ILE A 289 -12.76 -12.39 -3.20
N GLU A 290 -13.34 -13.38 -3.89
CA GLU A 290 -12.89 -13.76 -5.24
C GLU A 290 -13.20 -12.66 -6.27
N LYS A 291 -14.40 -12.05 -6.21
CA LYS A 291 -14.76 -10.91 -7.08
C LYS A 291 -13.79 -9.73 -6.88
N VAL A 292 -13.46 -9.41 -5.63
CA VAL A 292 -12.50 -8.36 -5.26
C VAL A 292 -11.12 -8.69 -5.82
N ASN A 293 -10.62 -9.91 -5.61
CA ASN A 293 -9.32 -10.32 -6.17
C ASN A 293 -9.25 -10.16 -7.69
N LYS A 294 -10.35 -10.43 -8.43
CA LYS A 294 -10.41 -10.18 -9.88
C LYS A 294 -10.30 -8.68 -10.19
N ILE A 295 -11.02 -7.82 -9.45
CA ILE A 295 -10.93 -6.36 -9.61
C ILE A 295 -9.50 -5.88 -9.38
N LEU A 296 -8.87 -6.30 -8.28
CA LEU A 296 -7.53 -5.88 -7.88
C LEU A 296 -6.48 -6.37 -8.88
N LEU A 297 -6.52 -7.64 -9.29
CA LEU A 297 -5.58 -8.21 -10.25
C LEU A 297 -5.66 -7.52 -11.60
N LEU A 298 -6.87 -7.35 -12.14
CA LEU A 298 -7.05 -6.68 -13.42
C LEU A 298 -6.70 -5.18 -13.32
N GLY A 299 -6.97 -4.53 -12.18
CA GLY A 299 -6.53 -3.16 -11.90
C GLY A 299 -5.01 -3.00 -11.94
N ASN A 300 -4.27 -3.97 -11.39
CA ASN A 300 -2.80 -4.00 -11.47
C ASN A 300 -2.28 -4.19 -12.91
N TYR A 301 -2.92 -5.04 -13.71
CA TYR A 301 -2.54 -5.19 -15.13
C TYR A 301 -2.86 -3.94 -15.96
N ILE A 302 -4.01 -3.32 -15.73
CA ILE A 302 -4.42 -2.07 -16.38
C ILE A 302 -3.46 -0.95 -16.01
N SER A 303 -3.12 -0.80 -14.72
CA SER A 303 -2.19 0.22 -14.25
C SER A 303 -0.83 0.07 -14.93
N LEU A 304 -0.25 -1.14 -14.91
CA LEU A 304 1.02 -1.44 -15.59
C LEU A 304 0.98 -1.06 -17.08
N SER A 305 -0.09 -1.47 -17.78
CA SER A 305 -0.24 -1.23 -19.23
C SER A 305 -0.33 0.26 -19.57
N ILE A 306 -1.17 1.00 -18.84
CA ILE A 306 -1.36 2.44 -19.04
C ILE A 306 -0.07 3.20 -18.69
N LEU A 307 0.60 2.82 -17.60
CA LEU A 307 1.84 3.44 -17.16
C LEU A 307 2.98 3.23 -18.17
N ILE A 308 3.13 2.03 -18.73
CA ILE A 308 4.08 1.76 -19.83
C ILE A 308 3.74 2.64 -21.04
N PHE A 309 2.47 2.73 -21.42
CA PHE A 309 2.02 3.54 -22.55
C PHE A 309 2.31 5.03 -22.35
N ILE A 310 2.02 5.57 -21.15
CA ILE A 310 2.36 6.95 -20.78
C ILE A 310 3.86 7.19 -20.91
N LYS A 311 4.70 6.27 -20.41
CA LYS A 311 6.16 6.41 -20.50
C LYS A 311 6.65 6.41 -21.96
N LEU A 312 6.06 5.58 -22.82
CA LEU A 312 6.36 5.55 -24.25
C LEU A 312 6.02 6.89 -24.92
N ILE A 313 4.86 7.48 -24.61
CA ILE A 313 4.47 8.79 -25.14
C ILE A 313 5.46 9.87 -24.70
N PHE A 314 5.82 9.92 -23.41
CA PHE A 314 6.81 10.88 -22.92
C PHE A 314 8.17 10.73 -23.62
N MET A 315 8.62 9.49 -23.86
CA MET A 315 9.83 9.24 -24.61
C MET A 315 9.72 9.72 -26.06
N LEU A 316 8.61 9.47 -26.74
CA LEU A 316 8.39 9.93 -28.10
C LEU A 316 8.42 11.46 -28.19
N LEU A 317 7.73 12.14 -27.28
CA LEU A 317 7.73 13.61 -27.20
C LEU A 317 9.12 14.17 -26.96
N SER A 318 9.92 13.55 -26.08
CA SER A 318 11.31 13.99 -25.81
C SER A 318 12.29 13.78 -26.97
N VAL A 319 11.93 12.98 -27.97
CA VAL A 319 12.71 12.82 -29.21
C VAL A 319 12.29 13.85 -30.26
N ILE A 320 11.03 14.30 -30.22
CA ILE A 320 10.45 15.24 -31.19
C ILE A 320 10.77 16.69 -30.83
N PHE A 321 10.78 17.05 -29.54
CA PHE A 321 11.06 18.39 -29.02
C PHE A 321 12.45 18.49 -28.40
#